data_AF-A0A523XXV4-F1
#
_entry.id   AF-A0A523XXV4-F1
#
_cell.length_a   1.000
_cell.length_b   1.000
_cell.length_c   1.000
_cell.angle_alpha   90.00
_cell.angle_beta   90.00
_cell.angle_gamma   90.00
#
_symmetry.space_group_name_H-M   'P 1'
#
loop_
_entity.id
_entity.type
_entity.pdbx_description
1 polymer ?
#
loop_
_entity_poly.entity_id
_entity_poly.type
_entity_poly.pdbx_seq_one_letter_code
_entity_poly.pdbx_strand_id
1 'polypeptide(L)'
;MFYQCPKCKKIWQYPIEKCPNCFLGLERLLTKTAKVIGVSKVNIPTLLHPKVPYFVLVLEDKEGNRWAQKSFKEYKIGDEFEFKSTQDKNAVAIWRIKYDVLEAIEKVIELLGGLEINPQTKILILPTLISPKHPYFAVNTNPKFLESLINYLVKIGGDIKSIKVAAQSFDEIPIEASAQKSQLLDVCLHHQIAPLDLAKGNFVKKTQNNFTFEISEEVFNTDLIINLPILKLDSKLGVRAARENTLKFLKKESYLSLQYLHSQEEIIEKLQEMLPNYLTIADGLTIQKTTGLTTFLGLTLASFNSLNLDRVFAEITLLGDLSEYLKKVKIEDIPIAGRTIEEVQYNPEKI
;
A
#
# COMPACT_ATOMS: atom_id res chain seq x y z
N MET A 1 10.94 -11.54 8.02
CA MET A 1 10.55 -11.76 9.43
C MET A 1 10.65 -13.23 9.79
N PHE A 2 11.05 -13.53 11.02
CA PHE A 2 11.08 -14.89 11.56
C PHE A 2 10.21 -14.98 12.81
N TYR A 3 9.76 -16.19 13.14
CA TYR A 3 8.88 -16.46 14.28
C TYR A 3 9.46 -17.59 15.11
N GLN A 4 9.65 -17.38 16.41
CA GLN A 4 10.28 -18.34 17.31
C GLN A 4 9.28 -18.86 18.35
N CYS A 5 9.32 -20.16 18.61
CA CYS A 5 8.56 -20.73 19.73
C CYS A 5 9.25 -20.40 21.06
N PRO A 6 8.55 -19.84 22.06
CA PRO A 6 9.16 -19.50 23.34
C PRO A 6 9.69 -20.72 24.11
N LYS A 7 9.05 -21.89 23.93
CA LYS A 7 9.37 -23.15 24.62
C LYS A 7 10.46 -23.96 23.93
N CYS A 8 10.27 -24.35 22.66
CA CYS A 8 11.23 -25.23 21.96
C CYS A 8 12.27 -24.49 21.12
N LYS A 9 12.22 -23.16 21.06
CA LYS A 9 13.14 -22.29 20.31
C LYS A 9 13.23 -22.54 18.80
N LYS A 10 12.40 -23.43 18.24
CA LYS A 10 12.28 -23.63 16.79
C LYS A 10 11.80 -22.35 16.11
N ILE A 11 12.38 -22.07 14.94
CA ILE A 11 12.17 -20.85 14.16
C ILE A 11 11.42 -21.19 12.87
N TRP A 12 10.53 -20.30 12.46
CA TRP A 12 9.69 -20.40 11.28
C TRP A 12 9.83 -19.14 10.43
N GLN A 13 9.82 -19.29 9.11
CA GLN A 13 9.88 -18.16 8.15
C GLN A 13 8.52 -17.59 7.78
N TYR A 14 7.45 -18.21 8.29
CA TYR A 14 6.08 -17.88 7.97
C TYR A 14 5.26 -17.74 9.28
N PRO A 15 4.25 -16.85 9.29
CA PRO A 15 3.40 -16.60 10.44
C PRO A 15 2.43 -17.78 10.63
N ILE A 16 2.88 -18.86 11.25
CA ILE A 16 1.96 -19.84 11.83
C ILE A 16 1.51 -19.36 13.20
N GLU A 17 0.22 -19.47 13.49
CA GLU A 17 -0.37 -18.99 14.74
C GLU A 17 0.26 -19.64 15.97
N LYS A 18 0.58 -20.94 15.87
CA LYS A 18 1.09 -21.75 16.97
C LYS A 18 2.23 -22.64 16.51
N CYS A 19 3.18 -22.89 17.40
CA CYS A 19 4.23 -23.87 17.18
C CYS A 19 3.61 -25.28 16.99
N PRO A 20 3.88 -26.00 15.89
CA PRO A 20 3.32 -27.33 15.65
C PRO A 20 3.73 -28.38 16.69
N ASN A 21 4.82 -28.14 17.43
CA ASN A 21 5.31 -29.07 18.44
C ASN A 21 4.86 -28.72 19.87
N CYS A 22 4.62 -27.43 20.14
CA CYS A 22 4.34 -26.95 21.50
C CYS A 22 2.95 -26.34 21.66
N PHE A 23 2.25 -26.06 20.55
CA PHE A 23 0.95 -25.39 20.48
C PHE A 23 0.88 -24.03 21.19
N LEU A 24 2.04 -23.42 21.47
CA LEU A 24 2.16 -22.06 22.00
C LEU A 24 2.27 -21.05 20.85
N GLY A 25 1.79 -19.83 21.09
CA GLY A 25 1.96 -18.70 20.19
C GLY A 25 3.44 -18.42 19.90
N LEU A 26 3.73 -17.96 18.68
CA LEU A 26 5.09 -17.62 18.27
C LEU A 26 5.43 -16.15 18.54
N GLU A 27 6.68 -15.91 18.91
CA GLU A 27 7.24 -14.58 19.10
C GLU A 27 7.91 -14.09 17.81
N ARG A 28 7.72 -12.81 17.49
CA ARG A 28 8.23 -12.17 16.28
C ARG A 28 9.70 -11.75 16.47
N LEU A 29 10.59 -12.22 15.61
CA LEU A 29 12.01 -11.84 15.60
C LEU A 29 12.27 -10.76 14.54
N LEU A 30 12.78 -9.61 15.00
CA LEU A 30 13.14 -8.49 14.14
C LEU A 30 14.57 -8.66 13.61
N THR A 31 14.71 -8.67 12.29
CA THR A 31 16.01 -8.68 11.61
C THR A 31 16.25 -7.30 10.99
N LYS A 32 17.41 -6.70 11.29
CA LYS A 32 17.82 -5.38 10.72
C LYS A 32 18.96 -5.50 9.71
N THR A 33 20.02 -6.22 10.08
CA THR A 33 21.21 -6.38 9.22
C THR A 33 21.46 -7.84 8.90
N ALA A 34 22.01 -8.08 7.72
CA ALA A 34 22.34 -9.42 7.24
C ALA A 34 23.69 -9.43 6.54
N LYS A 35 24.32 -10.60 6.49
CA LYS A 35 25.50 -10.86 5.66
C LYS A 35 25.12 -11.72 4.48
N VAL A 36 25.77 -11.47 3.35
CA VAL A 36 25.66 -12.31 2.17
C VAL A 36 26.49 -13.57 2.39
N ILE A 37 25.86 -14.74 2.46
CA ILE A 37 26.52 -16.05 2.65
C ILE A 37 26.51 -16.91 1.39
N GLY A 38 25.76 -16.50 0.36
CA GLY A 38 25.71 -17.18 -0.93
C GLY A 38 25.20 -16.25 -2.02
N VAL A 39 25.70 -16.43 -3.24
CA VAL A 39 25.33 -15.63 -4.40
C VAL A 39 25.20 -16.56 -5.61
N SER A 40 24.08 -16.47 -6.31
CA SER A 40 23.85 -17.19 -7.56
C SER A 40 23.39 -16.22 -8.64
N LYS A 41 24.05 -16.25 -9.80
CA LYS A 41 23.67 -15.44 -10.98
C LYS A 41 22.64 -16.21 -11.80
N VAL A 42 21.48 -15.60 -12.01
CA VAL A 42 20.41 -16.13 -12.84
C VAL A 42 20.46 -15.46 -14.20
N ASN A 43 20.56 -16.27 -15.25
CA ASN A 43 20.59 -15.81 -16.65
C ASN A 43 19.33 -16.21 -17.44
N ILE A 44 18.47 -17.05 -16.87
CA ILE A 44 17.25 -17.53 -17.52
C ILE A 44 16.06 -16.73 -16.98
N PRO A 45 15.30 -16.02 -17.84
CA PRO A 45 14.17 -15.23 -17.41
C PRO A 45 13.00 -16.13 -16.99
N THR A 46 12.12 -15.59 -16.14
CA THR A 46 10.84 -16.23 -15.76
C THR A 46 9.70 -15.25 -16.00
N LEU A 47 8.45 -15.73 -16.06
CA LEU A 47 7.28 -14.86 -16.26
C LEU A 47 7.22 -13.72 -15.23
N LEU A 48 7.54 -14.01 -13.97
CA LEU A 48 7.52 -13.04 -12.87
C LEU A 48 8.82 -12.23 -12.74
N HIS A 49 9.86 -12.57 -13.51
CA HIS A 49 11.16 -11.88 -13.50
C HIS A 49 11.77 -11.95 -14.91
N PRO A 50 11.27 -11.15 -15.85
CA PRO A 50 11.67 -11.21 -17.25
C PRO A 50 13.05 -10.57 -17.51
N LYS A 51 13.50 -9.66 -16.64
CA LYS A 51 14.81 -9.00 -16.75
C LYS A 51 15.91 -9.88 -16.17
N VAL A 52 16.94 -10.16 -16.98
CA VAL A 52 18.14 -10.93 -16.63
C VAL A 52 19.39 -10.25 -17.22
N PRO A 53 20.59 -10.44 -16.65
CA PRO A 53 20.86 -11.24 -15.45
C PRO A 53 20.45 -10.55 -14.16
N TYR A 54 20.13 -11.34 -13.13
CA TYR A 54 19.97 -10.89 -11.75
C TYR A 54 20.64 -11.87 -10.79
N PHE A 55 20.82 -11.48 -9.53
CA PHE A 55 21.43 -12.28 -8.49
C PHE A 55 20.40 -12.74 -7.46
N VAL A 56 20.54 -13.98 -7.01
CA VAL A 56 19.86 -14.50 -5.82
C VAL A 56 20.90 -14.59 -4.71
N LEU A 57 20.71 -13.75 -3.70
CA LEU A 57 21.50 -13.70 -2.49
C LEU A 57 20.88 -14.62 -1.45
N VAL A 58 21.72 -15.37 -0.75
CA VAL A 58 21.38 -16.00 0.53
C VAL A 58 21.91 -15.07 1.62
N LEU A 59 20.99 -14.54 2.42
CA LEU A 59 21.30 -13.64 3.52
C LEU A 59 21.19 -14.39 4.84
N GLU A 60 22.09 -14.09 5.77
CA GLU A 60 22.09 -14.60 7.15
C GLU A 60 22.16 -13.44 8.14
N ASP A 61 21.27 -13.42 9.14
CA ASP A 61 21.34 -12.44 10.23
C ASP A 61 22.22 -12.90 11.39
N LYS A 62 22.38 -12.03 12.40
CA LYS A 62 23.22 -12.32 13.58
C LYS A 62 22.74 -13.52 14.41
N GLU A 63 21.46 -13.88 14.29
CA GLU A 63 20.85 -15.01 14.99
C GLU A 63 20.92 -16.31 14.16
N GLY A 64 21.60 -16.28 13.00
CA GLY A 64 21.74 -17.42 12.10
C GLY A 64 20.52 -17.69 11.23
N ASN A 65 19.55 -16.76 11.18
CA ASN A 65 18.37 -16.92 10.35
C ASN A 65 18.70 -16.62 8.88
N ARG A 66 18.25 -17.51 7.98
CA ARG A 66 18.60 -17.46 6.55
C ARG A 66 17.41 -17.22 5.65
N TRP A 67 17.56 -16.39 4.62
CA TRP A 67 16.53 -16.20 3.59
C TRP A 67 17.12 -15.84 2.22
N ALA A 68 16.32 -16.02 1.18
CA ALA A 68 16.67 -15.62 -0.18
C ALA A 68 16.20 -14.18 -0.50
N GLN A 69 17.06 -13.43 -1.17
CA GLN A 69 16.86 -12.05 -1.61
C GLN A 69 17.30 -11.91 -3.07
N LYS A 70 16.43 -11.40 -3.94
CA LYS A 70 16.84 -11.03 -5.30
C LYS A 70 17.52 -9.67 -5.30
N SER A 71 18.49 -9.47 -6.17
CA SER A 71 19.08 -8.17 -6.45
C SER A 71 19.61 -8.06 -7.87
N PHE A 72 19.52 -6.88 -8.48
CA PHE A 72 20.22 -6.56 -9.72
C PHE A 72 21.65 -6.08 -9.47
N LYS A 73 21.97 -5.71 -8.22
CA LYS A 73 23.33 -5.43 -7.81
C LYS A 73 24.07 -6.73 -7.51
N GLU A 74 25.29 -6.83 -8.00
CA GLU A 74 26.19 -7.92 -7.64
C GLU A 74 26.76 -7.67 -6.24
N TYR A 75 26.68 -8.69 -5.39
CA TYR A 75 27.28 -8.71 -4.05
C TYR A 75 28.31 -9.84 -3.99
N LYS A 76 29.27 -9.71 -3.07
CA LYS A 76 30.23 -10.75 -2.72
C LYS A 76 29.83 -11.42 -1.41
N ILE A 77 30.24 -12.67 -1.24
CA ILE A 77 30.12 -13.36 0.04
C ILE A 77 30.91 -12.57 1.09
N GLY A 78 30.27 -12.31 2.23
CA GLY A 78 30.81 -11.49 3.31
C GLY A 78 30.32 -10.04 3.30
N ASP A 79 29.74 -9.56 2.19
CA ASP A 79 29.18 -8.20 2.14
C ASP A 79 28.03 -8.03 3.13
N GLU A 80 27.93 -6.84 3.72
CA GLU A 80 26.79 -6.44 4.52
C GLU A 80 25.61 -6.01 3.63
N PHE A 81 24.42 -6.42 4.04
CA PHE A 81 23.17 -6.10 3.37
C PHE A 81 22.20 -5.44 4.36
N GLU A 82 21.73 -4.25 4.00
CA GLU A 82 20.76 -3.48 4.75
C GLU A 82 19.85 -2.71 3.79
N PHE A 83 18.57 -2.60 4.15
CA PHE A 83 17.66 -1.69 3.47
C PHE A 83 17.72 -0.33 4.15
N LYS A 84 18.19 0.69 3.41
CA LYS A 84 18.25 2.06 3.92
C LYS A 84 16.85 2.67 3.94
N SER A 85 16.49 3.28 5.07
CA SER A 85 15.33 4.17 5.13
C SER A 85 15.65 5.52 4.49
N THR A 86 14.60 6.24 4.13
CA THR A 86 14.66 7.58 3.57
C THR A 86 13.67 8.49 4.29
N GLN A 87 14.01 9.77 4.39
CA GLN A 87 13.14 10.82 4.91
C GLN A 87 12.57 11.69 3.77
N ASP A 88 12.89 11.35 2.51
CA ASP A 88 12.38 12.07 1.36
C ASP A 88 10.88 11.75 1.15
N LYS A 89 10.04 12.77 1.24
CA LYS A 89 8.59 12.65 1.05
C LYS A 89 8.20 12.27 -0.37
N ASN A 90 9.08 12.49 -1.35
CA ASN A 90 8.87 12.05 -2.73
C ASN A 90 9.27 10.60 -2.96
N ALA A 91 9.88 9.93 -1.97
CA ALA A 91 10.29 8.55 -2.11
C ALA A 91 9.09 7.60 -2.17
N VAL A 92 9.30 6.47 -2.85
CA VAL A 92 8.37 5.33 -2.86
C VAL A 92 9.05 4.14 -2.22
N ALA A 93 8.48 3.66 -1.12
CA ALA A 93 8.90 2.42 -0.49
C ALA A 93 8.19 1.24 -1.18
N ILE A 94 8.96 0.23 -1.59
CA ILE A 94 8.45 -0.98 -2.24
C ILE A 94 8.82 -2.19 -1.40
N TRP A 95 7.83 -3.00 -1.06
CA TRP A 95 8.07 -4.26 -0.35
C TRP A 95 7.25 -5.43 -0.89
N ARG A 96 7.73 -6.65 -0.65
CA ARG A 96 7.09 -7.87 -1.11
C ARG A 96 6.29 -8.52 0.01
N ILE A 97 5.00 -8.69 -0.20
CA ILE A 97 4.12 -9.45 0.69
C ILE A 97 4.37 -10.93 0.42
N LYS A 98 5.15 -11.59 1.30
CA LYS A 98 5.40 -13.03 1.21
C LYS A 98 4.29 -13.83 1.88
N TYR A 99 4.20 -13.72 3.21
CA TYR A 99 3.26 -14.50 4.03
C TYR A 99 2.52 -13.65 5.07
N ASP A 100 3.10 -12.51 5.45
CA ASP A 100 2.58 -11.63 6.49
C ASP A 100 2.37 -10.22 5.91
N VAL A 101 1.12 -9.76 5.92
CA VAL A 101 0.76 -8.43 5.43
C VAL A 101 1.19 -7.36 6.43
N LEU A 102 1.11 -7.65 7.73
CA LEU A 102 1.54 -6.75 8.80
C LEU A 102 3.04 -6.46 8.69
N GLU A 103 3.84 -7.49 8.41
CA GLU A 103 5.29 -7.34 8.15
C GLU A 103 5.58 -6.39 6.99
N ALA A 104 4.80 -6.52 5.91
CA ALA A 104 5.02 -5.73 4.73
C ALA A 104 4.64 -4.26 4.96
N ILE A 105 3.53 -3.99 5.69
CA ILE A 105 3.12 -2.65 6.12
C ILE A 105 4.18 -2.03 7.04
N GLU A 106 4.63 -2.77 8.04
CA GLU A 106 5.72 -2.34 8.94
C GLU A 106 6.96 -1.93 8.16
N LYS A 107 7.34 -2.73 7.17
CA LYS A 107 8.55 -2.49 6.39
C LYS A 107 8.44 -1.27 5.50
N VAL A 108 7.34 -1.07 4.78
CA VAL A 108 7.21 0.14 3.95
C VAL A 108 7.14 1.42 4.79
N ILE A 109 6.55 1.36 5.99
CA ILE A 109 6.53 2.51 6.91
C ILE A 109 7.92 2.77 7.50
N GLU A 110 8.64 1.74 7.95
CA GLU A 110 10.03 1.85 8.43
C GLU A 110 10.95 2.45 7.36
N LEU A 111 10.79 2.04 6.10
CA LEU A 111 11.55 2.56 4.97
C LEU A 111 11.30 4.05 4.69
N LEU A 112 10.12 4.57 5.05
CA LEU A 112 9.78 5.99 4.92
C LEU A 112 10.06 6.80 6.20
N GLY A 113 10.79 6.22 7.16
CA GLY A 113 11.19 6.93 8.38
C GLY A 113 10.31 6.67 9.59
N GLY A 114 9.30 5.80 9.49
CA GLY A 114 8.39 5.47 10.58
C GLY A 114 7.18 6.40 10.70
N LEU A 115 6.34 6.13 11.70
CA LEU A 115 5.24 7.00 12.10
C LEU A 115 5.37 7.30 13.58
N GLU A 116 5.24 8.58 13.93
CA GLU A 116 5.15 9.04 15.31
C GLU A 116 3.67 9.30 15.62
N ILE A 117 3.06 8.39 16.39
CA ILE A 117 1.68 8.55 16.84
C ILE A 117 1.60 8.31 18.34
N ASN A 118 0.58 8.88 18.96
CA ASN A 118 0.23 8.68 20.37
C ASN A 118 -1.27 8.39 20.49
N PRO A 119 -1.77 8.04 21.68
CA PRO A 119 -3.20 7.73 21.86
C PRO A 119 -4.17 8.85 21.44
N GLN A 120 -3.71 10.11 21.46
CA GLN A 120 -4.51 11.28 21.09
C GLN A 120 -4.48 11.60 19.59
N THR A 121 -3.56 11.00 18.82
CA THR A 121 -3.46 11.20 17.38
C THR A 121 -4.74 10.72 16.70
N LYS A 122 -5.49 11.65 16.09
CA LYS A 122 -6.67 11.33 15.28
C LYS A 122 -6.20 10.80 13.93
N ILE A 123 -6.67 9.61 13.56
CA ILE A 123 -6.25 8.92 12.33
C ILE A 123 -7.47 8.67 11.45
N LEU A 124 -7.41 9.11 10.20
CA LEU A 124 -8.42 8.86 9.18
C LEU A 124 -7.86 7.90 8.14
N ILE A 125 -8.43 6.70 8.04
CA ILE A 125 -8.05 5.70 7.03
C ILE A 125 -9.07 5.73 5.91
N LEU A 126 -8.61 5.89 4.67
CA LEU A 126 -9.44 5.89 3.47
C LEU A 126 -9.12 4.65 2.60
N PRO A 127 -9.77 3.49 2.82
CA PRO A 127 -9.69 2.37 1.91
C PRO A 127 -10.37 2.65 0.57
N THR A 128 -9.97 1.94 -0.47
CA THR A 128 -10.77 1.84 -1.68
C THR A 128 -12.03 1.03 -1.40
N LEU A 129 -13.18 1.68 -1.53
CA LEU A 129 -14.48 1.05 -1.46
C LEU A 129 -15.38 1.62 -2.57
N ILE A 130 -15.50 0.86 -3.66
CA ILE A 130 -16.13 1.31 -4.90
C ILE A 130 -17.45 0.59 -5.17
N SER A 131 -17.54 -0.71 -4.91
CA SER A 131 -18.74 -1.48 -5.26
C SER A 131 -18.93 -2.71 -4.35
N PRO A 132 -20.14 -3.29 -4.28
CA PRO A 132 -20.42 -4.46 -3.45
C PRO A 132 -19.86 -5.74 -4.08
N LYS A 133 -18.55 -5.93 -3.91
CA LYS A 133 -17.80 -7.07 -4.43
C LYS A 133 -17.02 -7.75 -3.31
N HIS A 134 -16.96 -9.08 -3.38
CA HIS A 134 -16.17 -9.89 -2.47
C HIS A 134 -14.67 -9.63 -2.64
N PRO A 135 -13.85 -9.80 -1.58
CA PRO A 135 -12.41 -9.52 -1.61
C PRO A 135 -11.62 -10.20 -2.74
N TYR A 136 -12.01 -11.43 -3.14
CA TYR A 136 -11.30 -12.19 -4.17
C TYR A 136 -11.36 -11.56 -5.57
N PHE A 137 -12.25 -10.58 -5.79
CA PHE A 137 -12.31 -9.82 -7.04
C PHE A 137 -11.31 -8.65 -7.09
N ALA A 138 -10.60 -8.33 -6.00
CA ALA A 138 -9.64 -7.23 -5.95
C ALA A 138 -10.21 -5.87 -6.43
N VAL A 139 -11.50 -5.62 -6.16
CA VAL A 139 -12.18 -4.36 -6.52
C VAL A 139 -12.09 -3.34 -5.39
N ASN A 140 -12.08 -3.79 -4.14
CA ASN A 140 -11.94 -2.96 -2.95
C ASN A 140 -10.66 -3.37 -2.23
N THR A 141 -10.16 -2.51 -1.33
CA THR A 141 -9.02 -2.85 -0.46
C THR A 141 -9.29 -4.18 0.26
N ASN A 142 -8.27 -5.03 0.37
CA ASN A 142 -8.42 -6.31 1.03
C ASN A 142 -8.68 -6.11 2.54
N PRO A 143 -9.67 -6.81 3.14
CA PRO A 143 -9.97 -6.70 4.57
C PRO A 143 -8.76 -7.03 5.46
N LYS A 144 -7.95 -8.03 5.09
CA LYS A 144 -6.73 -8.38 5.83
C LYS A 144 -5.69 -7.25 5.77
N PHE A 145 -5.68 -6.46 4.70
CA PHE A 145 -4.77 -5.32 4.55
C PHE A 145 -5.17 -4.17 5.46
N LEU A 146 -6.47 -3.83 5.50
CA LEU A 146 -7.01 -2.87 6.46
C LEU A 146 -6.77 -3.31 7.91
N GLU A 147 -7.09 -4.56 8.23
CA GLU A 147 -6.89 -5.15 9.56
C GLU A 147 -5.42 -5.09 9.98
N SER A 148 -4.51 -5.44 9.07
CA SER A 148 -3.05 -5.38 9.33
C SER A 148 -2.57 -3.96 9.58
N LEU A 149 -3.11 -2.96 8.87
CA LEU A 149 -2.81 -1.56 9.15
C LEU A 149 -3.31 -1.14 10.55
N ILE A 150 -4.56 -1.45 10.89
CA ILE A 150 -5.14 -1.12 12.20
C ILE A 150 -4.29 -1.73 13.31
N ASN A 151 -3.96 -3.03 13.18
CA ASN A 151 -3.11 -3.74 14.13
C ASN A 151 -1.73 -3.10 14.26
N TYR A 152 -1.13 -2.65 13.15
CA TYR A 152 0.13 -1.92 13.18
C TYR A 152 0.01 -0.60 13.96
N LEU A 153 -1.00 0.21 13.67
CA LEU A 153 -1.21 1.50 14.33
C LEU A 153 -1.41 1.34 15.84
N VAL A 154 -2.24 0.38 16.27
CA VAL A 154 -2.41 0.08 17.70
C VAL A 154 -1.08 -0.39 18.32
N LYS A 155 -0.34 -1.26 17.63
CA LYS A 155 0.96 -1.77 18.10
C LYS A 155 1.99 -0.66 18.34
N ILE A 156 1.99 0.40 17.53
CA ILE A 156 2.94 1.52 17.69
C ILE A 156 2.42 2.64 18.62
N GLY A 157 1.28 2.44 19.29
CA GLY A 157 0.78 3.32 20.35
C GLY A 157 -0.47 4.15 20.01
N GLY A 158 -1.11 3.91 18.87
CA GLY A 158 -2.40 4.53 18.55
C GLY A 158 -3.55 3.96 19.38
N ASP A 159 -4.51 4.80 19.76
CA ASP A 159 -5.78 4.36 20.37
C ASP A 159 -6.78 3.99 19.28
N ILE A 160 -7.42 2.83 19.43
CA ILE A 160 -8.46 2.36 18.52
C ILE A 160 -9.63 3.35 18.40
N LYS A 161 -9.93 4.09 19.47
CA LYS A 161 -11.00 5.11 19.50
C LYS A 161 -10.65 6.36 18.70
N SER A 162 -9.38 6.58 18.41
CA SER A 162 -8.87 7.71 17.63
C SER A 162 -8.78 7.39 16.14
N ILE A 163 -9.06 6.14 15.74
CA ILE A 163 -9.06 5.68 14.35
C ILE A 163 -10.48 5.75 13.78
N LYS A 164 -10.64 6.40 12.63
CA LYS A 164 -11.85 6.34 11.80
C LYS A 164 -11.53 5.70 10.47
N VAL A 165 -12.36 4.78 10.00
CA VAL A 165 -12.29 4.20 8.66
C VAL A 165 -13.40 4.81 7.81
N ALA A 166 -13.02 5.60 6.82
CA ALA A 166 -13.94 6.43 6.06
C ALA A 166 -14.15 5.93 4.63
N ALA A 167 -15.35 6.13 4.10
CA ALA A 167 -15.67 5.87 2.70
C ALA A 167 -16.83 6.75 2.21
N GLN A 168 -17.04 6.78 0.90
CA GLN A 168 -18.18 7.45 0.29
C GLN A 168 -18.61 6.78 -1.02
N SER A 169 -19.91 6.62 -1.22
CA SER A 169 -20.44 6.18 -2.51
C SER A 169 -20.65 7.36 -3.45
N PHE A 170 -20.21 7.21 -4.71
CA PHE A 170 -20.48 8.15 -5.80
C PHE A 170 -21.50 7.59 -6.80
N ASP A 171 -22.01 6.38 -6.58
CA ASP A 171 -23.08 5.78 -7.36
C ASP A 171 -24.40 5.77 -6.56
N GLU A 172 -25.38 5.00 -7.01
CA GLU A 172 -26.68 4.84 -6.35
C GLU A 172 -26.66 3.76 -5.26
N ILE A 173 -25.57 2.99 -5.15
CA ILE A 173 -25.43 1.91 -4.18
C ILE A 173 -25.00 2.53 -2.84
N PRO A 174 -25.73 2.25 -1.74
CA PRO A 174 -25.32 2.68 -0.41
C PRO A 174 -23.92 2.17 -0.07
N ILE A 175 -23.10 3.02 0.56
CA ILE A 175 -21.71 2.68 0.86
C ILE A 175 -21.62 1.48 1.81
N GLU A 176 -22.62 1.30 2.68
CA GLU A 176 -22.74 0.20 3.61
C GLU A 176 -22.85 -1.15 2.90
N ALA A 177 -23.59 -1.22 1.78
CA ALA A 177 -23.69 -2.44 0.98
C ALA A 177 -22.33 -2.85 0.40
N SER A 178 -21.55 -1.85 -0.03
CA SER A 178 -20.17 -2.08 -0.47
C SER A 178 -19.30 -2.57 0.68
N ALA A 179 -19.34 -1.89 1.84
CA ALA A 179 -18.53 -2.22 3.01
C ALA A 179 -18.80 -3.62 3.56
N GLN A 180 -20.08 -4.02 3.57
CA GLN A 180 -20.52 -5.34 4.02
C GLN A 180 -20.03 -6.42 3.04
N LYS A 181 -20.25 -6.25 1.73
CA LYS A 181 -19.90 -7.27 0.74
C LYS A 181 -18.38 -7.44 0.58
N SER A 182 -17.62 -6.36 0.79
CA SER A 182 -16.16 -6.36 0.79
C SER A 182 -15.53 -6.83 2.11
N GLN A 183 -16.35 -7.09 3.15
CA GLN A 183 -15.90 -7.46 4.50
C GLN A 183 -15.08 -6.38 5.21
N LEU A 184 -15.02 -5.15 4.69
CA LEU A 184 -14.37 -4.04 5.41
C LEU A 184 -15.18 -3.63 6.64
N LEU A 185 -16.51 -3.76 6.59
CA LEU A 185 -17.37 -3.55 7.75
C LEU A 185 -17.04 -4.53 8.87
N ASP A 186 -16.80 -5.80 8.56
CA ASP A 186 -16.47 -6.84 9.55
C ASP A 186 -15.17 -6.50 10.28
N VAL A 187 -14.16 -5.99 9.56
CA VAL A 187 -12.90 -5.52 10.15
C VAL A 187 -13.16 -4.36 11.12
N CYS A 188 -13.93 -3.35 10.72
CA CYS A 188 -14.27 -2.23 11.59
C CYS A 188 -14.99 -2.71 12.86
N LEU A 189 -15.99 -3.59 12.73
CA LEU A 189 -16.77 -4.11 13.85
C LEU A 189 -15.91 -4.96 14.79
N HIS A 190 -15.04 -5.83 14.27
CA HIS A 190 -14.12 -6.64 15.06
C HIS A 190 -13.24 -5.78 15.96
N HIS A 191 -12.76 -4.66 15.43
CA HIS A 191 -11.92 -3.70 16.13
C HIS A 191 -12.69 -2.63 16.91
N GLN A 192 -14.03 -2.69 16.94
CA GLN A 192 -14.88 -1.66 17.56
C GLN A 192 -14.63 -0.24 17.01
N ILE A 193 -14.22 -0.15 15.74
CA ILE A 193 -14.06 1.10 15.01
C ILE A 193 -15.42 1.46 14.38
N ALA A 194 -15.85 2.70 14.57
CA ALA A 194 -17.02 3.22 13.88
C ALA A 194 -16.68 3.49 12.40
N PRO A 195 -17.31 2.80 11.43
CA PRO A 195 -17.18 3.17 10.02
C PRO A 195 -17.81 4.55 9.79
N LEU A 196 -17.15 5.37 8.98
CA LEU A 196 -17.56 6.74 8.69
C LEU A 196 -18.00 6.86 7.23
N ASP A 197 -19.29 7.13 7.03
CA ASP A 197 -19.80 7.56 5.72
C ASP A 197 -19.59 9.07 5.57
N LEU A 198 -18.65 9.46 4.72
CA LEU A 198 -18.31 10.86 4.48
C LEU A 198 -19.49 11.65 3.88
N ALA A 199 -20.41 10.99 3.15
CA ALA A 199 -21.57 11.67 2.55
C ALA A 199 -22.54 12.23 3.60
N LYS A 200 -22.54 11.67 4.81
CA LYS A 200 -23.38 12.10 5.93
C LYS A 200 -22.71 13.18 6.79
N GLY A 201 -21.46 13.50 6.50
CA GLY A 201 -20.67 14.51 7.22
C GLY A 201 -20.82 15.91 6.63
N ASN A 202 -20.06 16.84 7.23
CA ASN A 202 -19.93 18.20 6.71
C ASN A 202 -18.83 18.29 5.65
N PHE A 203 -18.97 19.27 4.77
CA PHE A 203 -17.99 19.59 3.75
C PHE A 203 -17.60 21.07 3.83
N VAL A 204 -16.30 21.33 3.68
CA VAL A 204 -15.72 22.66 3.64
C VAL A 204 -15.49 23.04 2.20
N LYS A 205 -16.01 24.21 1.80
CA LYS A 205 -15.77 24.78 0.49
C LYS A 205 -14.36 25.37 0.43
N LYS A 206 -13.55 24.90 -0.52
CA LYS A 206 -12.20 25.39 -0.80
C LYS A 206 -12.12 25.79 -2.26
N THR A 207 -11.64 27.00 -2.52
CA THR A 207 -11.47 27.53 -3.87
C THR A 207 -10.01 27.91 -4.09
N GLN A 208 -9.42 27.45 -5.18
CA GLN A 208 -8.08 27.80 -5.61
C GLN A 208 -8.07 27.82 -7.14
N ASN A 209 -7.57 28.91 -7.71
CA ASN A 209 -7.72 29.20 -9.13
C ASN A 209 -9.21 29.14 -9.53
N ASN A 210 -9.53 28.42 -10.62
CA ASN A 210 -10.90 28.24 -11.11
C ASN A 210 -11.60 27.00 -10.54
N PHE A 211 -10.96 26.28 -9.61
CA PHE A 211 -11.52 25.07 -9.01
C PHE A 211 -12.15 25.39 -7.65
N THR A 212 -13.38 24.93 -7.46
CA THR A 212 -14.08 25.00 -6.19
C THR A 212 -14.50 23.60 -5.79
N PHE A 213 -13.91 23.11 -4.70
CA PHE A 213 -14.19 21.80 -4.14
C PHE A 213 -14.96 21.92 -2.84
N GLU A 214 -15.93 21.03 -2.61
CA GLU A 214 -16.47 20.76 -1.28
C GLU A 214 -15.77 19.50 -0.74
N ILE A 215 -14.82 19.67 0.17
CA ILE A 215 -13.98 18.61 0.73
C ILE A 215 -14.48 18.26 2.14
N SER A 216 -14.54 16.97 2.49
CA SER A 216 -15.01 16.55 3.81
C SER A 216 -14.21 17.23 4.93
N GLU A 217 -14.92 17.77 5.92
CA GLU A 217 -14.32 18.47 7.06
C GLU A 217 -13.37 17.57 7.86
N GLU A 218 -13.63 16.25 7.85
CA GLU A 218 -12.83 15.23 8.54
C GLU A 218 -11.37 15.20 8.07
N VAL A 219 -11.11 15.56 6.82
CA VAL A 219 -9.75 15.68 6.26
C VAL A 219 -8.94 16.73 7.01
N PHE A 220 -9.57 17.81 7.47
CA PHE A 220 -8.89 18.92 8.16
C PHE A 220 -8.91 18.77 9.69
N ASN A 221 -9.78 17.92 10.23
CA ASN A 221 -9.95 17.69 11.67
C ASN A 221 -9.16 16.49 12.21
N THR A 222 -8.28 15.93 11.39
CA THR A 222 -7.48 14.73 11.65
C THR A 222 -5.98 15.07 11.62
N ASP A 223 -5.19 14.42 12.49
CA ASP A 223 -3.74 14.64 12.57
C ASP A 223 -2.96 13.82 11.54
N LEU A 224 -3.43 12.61 11.23
CA LEU A 224 -2.83 11.70 10.26
C LEU A 224 -3.89 11.11 9.31
N ILE A 225 -3.70 11.31 8.01
CA ILE A 225 -4.51 10.66 6.98
C ILE A 225 -3.71 9.53 6.35
N ILE A 226 -4.31 8.35 6.29
CA ILE A 226 -3.76 7.19 5.60
C ILE A 226 -4.69 6.80 4.45
N ASN A 227 -4.26 7.11 3.24
CA ASN A 227 -4.90 6.65 2.01
C ASN A 227 -4.51 5.18 1.77
N LEU A 228 -5.49 4.28 1.69
CA LEU A 228 -5.28 2.83 1.65
C LEU A 228 -5.82 2.22 0.33
N PRO A 229 -5.35 2.67 -0.84
CA PRO A 229 -5.90 2.25 -2.12
C PRO A 229 -5.56 0.79 -2.42
N ILE A 230 -6.38 0.14 -3.25
CA ILE A 230 -5.94 -1.07 -3.97
C ILE A 230 -5.33 -0.69 -5.32
N LEU A 231 -4.21 -1.32 -5.69
CA LEU A 231 -3.55 -1.09 -6.97
C LEU A 231 -4.31 -1.79 -8.10
N LYS A 232 -4.58 -1.07 -9.20
CA LYS A 232 -5.25 -1.61 -10.39
C LYS A 232 -4.71 -1.03 -11.68
N LEU A 233 -4.76 -1.85 -12.71
CA LEU A 233 -4.59 -1.41 -14.08
C LEU A 233 -5.93 -0.96 -14.65
N ASP A 234 -5.90 0.12 -15.43
CA ASP A 234 -7.08 0.69 -16.07
C ASP A 234 -6.79 0.98 -17.54
N SER A 235 -7.73 0.67 -18.41
CA SER A 235 -7.56 0.80 -19.86
C SER A 235 -7.50 2.26 -20.34
N LYS A 236 -8.03 3.21 -19.57
CA LYS A 236 -8.06 4.64 -19.92
C LYS A 236 -6.97 5.42 -19.19
N LEU A 237 -6.87 5.21 -17.87
CA LEU A 237 -5.95 5.97 -17.02
C LEU A 237 -4.56 5.32 -16.91
N GLY A 238 -4.43 4.07 -17.36
CA GLY A 238 -3.26 3.23 -17.15
C GLY A 238 -3.24 2.64 -15.75
N VAL A 239 -3.34 3.50 -14.73
CA VAL A 239 -3.34 3.12 -13.31
C VAL A 239 -4.54 3.73 -12.60
N ARG A 240 -5.20 2.94 -11.75
CA ARG A 240 -6.16 3.40 -10.74
C ARG A 240 -5.69 2.95 -9.37
N ALA A 241 -5.22 3.91 -8.58
CA ALA A 241 -4.60 3.63 -7.29
C ALA A 241 -4.67 4.85 -6.36
N ALA A 242 -3.54 5.49 -6.07
CA ALA A 242 -3.38 6.39 -4.95
C ALA A 242 -4.18 7.69 -5.12
N ARG A 243 -4.00 8.37 -6.26
CA ARG A 243 -4.60 9.69 -6.43
C ARG A 243 -6.10 9.61 -6.61
N GLU A 244 -6.58 8.64 -7.39
CA GLU A 244 -8.00 8.46 -7.66
C GLU A 244 -8.80 8.20 -6.38
N ASN A 245 -8.24 7.42 -5.44
CA ASN A 245 -8.92 7.10 -4.19
C ASN A 245 -9.27 8.37 -3.38
N THR A 246 -8.42 9.39 -3.42
CA THR A 246 -8.64 10.65 -2.69
C THR A 246 -9.83 11.47 -3.19
N LEU A 247 -10.34 11.19 -4.39
CA LEU A 247 -11.59 11.82 -4.87
C LEU A 247 -12.76 11.56 -3.92
N LYS A 248 -12.72 10.48 -3.13
CA LYS A 248 -13.74 10.15 -2.14
C LYS A 248 -13.84 11.12 -0.96
N PHE A 249 -12.86 12.01 -0.80
CA PHE A 249 -12.96 13.14 0.13
C PHE A 249 -13.86 14.26 -0.38
N LEU A 250 -14.13 14.32 -1.69
CA LEU A 250 -15.04 15.31 -2.26
C LEU A 250 -16.48 14.92 -1.97
N LYS A 251 -17.33 15.93 -1.77
CA LYS A 251 -18.78 15.75 -1.83
C LYS A 251 -19.16 15.26 -3.22
N LYS A 252 -20.03 14.25 -3.29
CA LYS A 252 -20.49 13.65 -4.55
C LYS A 252 -20.94 14.70 -5.56
N GLU A 253 -21.81 15.64 -5.19
CA GLU A 253 -22.33 16.66 -6.10
C GLU A 253 -21.23 17.61 -6.59
N SER A 254 -20.30 17.97 -5.72
CA SER A 254 -19.14 18.78 -6.08
C SER A 254 -18.27 18.05 -7.11
N TYR A 255 -17.95 16.78 -6.89
CA TYR A 255 -17.20 15.98 -7.85
C TYR A 255 -17.92 15.85 -9.20
N LEU A 256 -19.20 15.47 -9.18
CA LEU A 256 -19.99 15.32 -10.41
C LEU A 256 -20.11 16.65 -11.19
N SER A 257 -20.26 17.78 -10.49
CA SER A 257 -20.32 19.09 -11.15
C SER A 257 -19.02 19.45 -11.89
N LEU A 258 -17.87 19.09 -11.32
CA LEU A 258 -16.57 19.34 -11.92
C LEU A 258 -16.31 18.46 -13.14
N GLN A 259 -16.83 17.23 -13.16
CA GLN A 259 -16.68 16.31 -14.29
C GLN A 259 -17.36 16.82 -15.58
N TYR A 260 -18.27 17.79 -15.51
CA TYR A 260 -18.85 18.42 -16.70
C TYR A 260 -17.91 19.41 -17.38
N LEU A 261 -16.91 19.93 -16.65
CA LEU A 261 -16.06 21.03 -17.11
C LEU A 261 -14.59 20.63 -17.24
N HIS A 262 -14.17 19.58 -16.54
CA HIS A 262 -12.76 19.20 -16.39
C HIS A 262 -12.56 17.71 -16.52
N SER A 263 -11.35 17.32 -16.93
CA SER A 263 -10.96 15.91 -16.94
C SER A 263 -10.76 15.40 -15.50
N GLN A 264 -10.85 14.09 -15.30
CA GLN A 264 -10.62 13.50 -13.98
C GLN A 264 -9.19 13.76 -13.48
N GLU A 265 -8.22 13.75 -14.39
CA GLU A 265 -6.81 14.06 -14.11
C GLU A 265 -6.63 15.49 -13.62
N GLU A 266 -7.27 16.47 -14.26
CA GLU A 266 -7.23 17.88 -13.84
C GLU A 266 -7.84 18.06 -12.45
N ILE A 267 -9.00 17.44 -12.21
CA ILE A 267 -9.71 17.45 -10.92
C ILE A 267 -8.80 16.88 -9.83
N ILE A 268 -8.19 15.72 -10.07
CA ILE A 268 -7.27 15.07 -9.14
C ILE A 268 -6.07 15.97 -8.87
N GLU A 269 -5.45 16.54 -9.91
CA GLU A 269 -4.28 17.40 -9.79
C GLU A 269 -4.55 18.59 -8.89
N LYS A 270 -5.68 19.27 -9.11
CA LYS A 270 -6.08 20.42 -8.31
C LYS A 270 -6.56 20.07 -6.92
N LEU A 271 -7.14 18.89 -6.72
CA LEU A 271 -7.48 18.39 -5.39
C LEU A 271 -6.22 18.18 -4.54
N GLN A 272 -5.15 17.62 -5.11
CA GLN A 272 -3.89 17.39 -4.37
C GLN A 272 -3.26 18.68 -3.84
N GLU A 273 -3.46 19.82 -4.51
CA GLU A 273 -2.97 21.14 -4.06
C GLU A 273 -3.69 21.64 -2.79
N MET A 274 -4.88 21.10 -2.49
CA MET A 274 -5.73 21.53 -1.37
C MET A 274 -5.77 20.55 -0.19
N LEU A 275 -5.39 19.30 -0.41
CA LEU A 275 -5.37 18.30 0.65
C LEU A 275 -4.16 18.52 1.56
N PRO A 276 -4.29 18.29 2.88
CA PRO A 276 -3.15 18.22 3.77
C PRO A 276 -2.26 17.02 3.39
N ASN A 277 -1.02 17.01 3.88
CA ASN A 277 -0.12 15.89 3.65
C ASN A 277 -0.72 14.58 4.20
N TYR A 278 -0.65 13.50 3.42
CA TYR A 278 -1.19 12.20 3.78
C TYR A 278 -0.23 11.09 3.36
N LEU A 279 -0.23 9.99 4.12
CA LEU A 279 0.52 8.80 3.76
C LEU A 279 -0.36 7.91 2.87
N THR A 280 0.15 7.46 1.74
CA THR A 280 -0.48 6.39 0.98
C THR A 280 0.22 5.06 1.27
N ILE A 281 -0.57 4.02 1.55
CA ILE A 281 -0.11 2.62 1.63
C ILE A 281 -1.00 1.80 0.71
N ALA A 282 -0.46 1.33 -0.40
CA ALA A 282 -1.25 0.69 -1.45
C ALA A 282 -1.22 -0.84 -1.33
N ASP A 283 -2.42 -1.44 -1.34
CA ASP A 283 -2.63 -2.88 -1.42
C ASP A 283 -2.35 -3.37 -2.84
N GLY A 284 -1.22 -4.07 -3.00
CA GLY A 284 -0.81 -4.73 -4.23
C GLY A 284 -0.69 -6.23 -4.06
N LEU A 285 -1.42 -6.86 -3.14
CA LEU A 285 -1.35 -8.31 -2.96
C LEU A 285 -1.89 -9.03 -4.20
N THR A 286 -3.16 -8.74 -4.52
CA THR A 286 -3.84 -9.18 -5.73
C THR A 286 -4.42 -7.94 -6.38
N ILE A 287 -4.11 -7.73 -7.65
CA ILE A 287 -4.55 -6.55 -8.41
C ILE A 287 -5.53 -6.93 -9.50
N GLN A 288 -6.27 -5.95 -10.00
CA GLN A 288 -7.13 -6.10 -11.17
C GLN A 288 -6.37 -5.68 -12.43
N LYS A 289 -6.44 -6.54 -13.47
CA LYS A 289 -5.98 -6.26 -14.83
C LYS A 289 -6.97 -5.36 -15.56
N THR A 290 -6.57 -4.78 -16.68
CA THR A 290 -7.46 -3.97 -17.55
C THR A 290 -8.71 -4.73 -18.01
N THR A 291 -8.62 -6.07 -18.09
CA THR A 291 -9.74 -6.98 -18.42
C THR A 291 -10.75 -7.18 -17.28
N GLY A 292 -10.47 -6.68 -16.08
CA GLY A 292 -11.27 -6.93 -14.88
C GLY A 292 -10.95 -8.25 -14.15
N LEU A 293 -10.12 -9.11 -14.74
CA LEU A 293 -9.60 -10.32 -14.09
C LEU A 293 -8.53 -9.98 -13.05
N THR A 294 -8.37 -10.84 -12.05
CA THR A 294 -7.37 -10.66 -11.00
C THR A 294 -6.06 -11.36 -11.31
N THR A 295 -4.96 -10.83 -10.76
CA THR A 295 -3.65 -11.48 -10.81
C THR A 295 -2.83 -11.16 -9.56
N PHE A 296 -1.92 -12.05 -9.19
CA PHE A 296 -1.11 -11.92 -7.99
C PHE A 296 0.12 -11.06 -8.24
N LEU A 297 0.20 -9.90 -7.58
CA LEU A 297 1.36 -9.02 -7.60
C LEU A 297 2.26 -9.25 -6.37
N GLY A 298 1.67 -9.43 -5.20
CA GLY A 298 2.39 -9.75 -3.98
C GLY A 298 3.26 -8.60 -3.47
N LEU A 299 2.85 -7.36 -3.69
CA LEU A 299 3.58 -6.16 -3.29
C LEU A 299 2.74 -5.25 -2.40
N THR A 300 3.42 -4.39 -1.65
CA THR A 300 2.83 -3.19 -1.05
C THR A 300 3.76 -2.03 -1.35
N LEU A 301 3.17 -0.88 -1.65
CA LEU A 301 3.90 0.35 -1.92
C LEU A 301 3.45 1.40 -0.92
N ALA A 302 4.37 2.24 -0.45
CA ALA A 302 3.98 3.41 0.34
C ALA A 302 4.71 4.67 -0.12
N SER A 303 4.05 5.82 0.01
CA SER A 303 4.64 7.13 -0.27
C SER A 303 3.78 8.25 0.32
N PHE A 304 4.41 9.38 0.65
CA PHE A 304 3.71 10.65 0.88
C PHE A 304 3.37 11.38 -0.44
N ASN A 305 3.96 10.95 -1.56
CA ASN A 305 3.66 11.47 -2.89
C ASN A 305 2.88 10.42 -3.69
N SER A 306 1.56 10.60 -3.76
CA SER A 306 0.64 9.70 -4.45
C SER A 306 0.88 9.59 -5.95
N LEU A 307 1.37 10.65 -6.60
CA LEU A 307 1.74 10.64 -8.01
C LEU A 307 2.95 9.76 -8.28
N ASN A 308 3.97 9.86 -7.43
CA ASN A 308 5.17 9.03 -7.54
C ASN A 308 4.84 7.56 -7.32
N LEU A 309 3.94 7.24 -6.37
CA LEU A 309 3.47 5.88 -6.15
C LEU A 309 2.80 5.31 -7.41
N ASP A 310 1.86 6.04 -8.02
CA ASP A 310 1.18 5.61 -9.24
C ASP A 310 2.18 5.43 -10.41
N ARG A 311 3.17 6.34 -10.55
CA ARG A 311 4.22 6.26 -11.57
C ARG A 311 5.14 5.05 -11.39
N VAL A 312 5.52 4.75 -10.15
CA VAL A 312 6.32 3.56 -9.81
C VAL A 312 5.52 2.29 -10.06
N PHE A 313 4.24 2.25 -9.70
CA PHE A 313 3.39 1.10 -9.98
C PHE A 313 3.22 0.84 -11.50
N ALA A 314 3.06 1.90 -12.29
CA ALA A 314 3.05 1.79 -13.76
C ALA A 314 4.36 1.19 -14.31
N GLU A 315 5.50 1.58 -13.74
CA GLU A 315 6.80 1.02 -14.12
C GLU A 315 6.90 -0.46 -13.75
N ILE A 316 6.56 -0.82 -12.51
CA ILE A 316 6.59 -2.22 -12.03
C ILE A 316 5.75 -3.13 -12.92
N THR A 317 4.61 -2.65 -13.41
CA THR A 317 3.69 -3.43 -14.24
C THR A 317 4.03 -3.42 -15.73
N LEU A 318 5.14 -2.78 -16.13
CA LEU A 318 5.55 -2.64 -17.53
C LEU A 318 4.41 -2.06 -18.40
N LEU A 319 3.70 -1.08 -17.85
CA LEU A 319 2.62 -0.43 -18.57
C LEU A 319 3.18 0.27 -19.81
N GLY A 320 2.73 -0.15 -21.00
CA GLY A 320 3.29 0.32 -22.27
C GLY A 320 3.02 1.81 -22.53
N ASP A 321 1.76 2.21 -22.42
CA ASP A 321 1.34 3.59 -22.61
C ASP A 321 1.02 4.26 -21.27
N LEU A 322 1.90 5.17 -20.86
CA LEU A 322 1.65 6.02 -19.71
C LEU A 322 0.64 7.12 -20.08
N SER A 323 -0.31 7.36 -19.18
CA SER A 323 -1.20 8.52 -19.22
C SER A 323 -0.40 9.83 -19.10
N GLU A 324 -0.96 10.94 -19.60
CA GLU A 324 -0.25 12.23 -19.65
C GLU A 324 0.24 12.69 -18.28
N TYR A 325 -0.56 12.49 -17.23
CA TYR A 325 -0.19 12.90 -15.88
C TYR A 325 0.99 12.08 -15.32
N LEU A 326 1.12 10.81 -15.70
CA LEU A 326 2.27 9.98 -15.33
C LEU A 326 3.52 10.37 -16.11
N LYS A 327 3.38 10.79 -17.37
CA LYS A 327 4.48 11.29 -18.20
C LYS A 327 5.12 12.57 -17.65
N LYS A 328 4.39 13.35 -16.83
CA LYS A 328 4.92 14.55 -16.16
C LYS A 328 6.05 14.23 -15.17
N VAL A 329 6.15 12.99 -14.68
CA VAL A 329 7.16 12.57 -13.71
C VAL A 329 8.09 11.53 -14.32
N LYS A 330 9.39 11.86 -14.31
CA LYS A 330 10.45 10.94 -14.72
C LYS A 330 10.72 9.94 -13.61
N ILE A 331 10.87 8.67 -13.97
CA ILE A 331 11.08 7.60 -12.98
C ILE A 331 12.43 7.74 -12.28
N GLU A 332 13.41 8.30 -12.98
CA GLU A 332 14.76 8.56 -12.49
C GLU A 332 14.80 9.60 -11.36
N ASP A 333 13.78 10.46 -11.30
CA ASP A 333 13.64 11.52 -10.28
C ASP A 333 12.96 11.02 -9.01
N ILE A 334 12.45 9.77 -8.98
CA ILE A 334 11.74 9.19 -7.84
C ILE A 334 12.71 8.37 -6.99
N PRO A 335 13.03 8.79 -5.75
CA PRO A 335 13.82 7.96 -4.85
C PRO A 335 13.08 6.68 -4.48
N ILE A 336 13.76 5.54 -4.56
CA ILE A 336 13.18 4.23 -4.21
C ILE A 336 13.81 3.72 -2.91
N ALA A 337 12.97 3.26 -1.99
CA ALA A 337 13.38 2.60 -0.75
C ALA A 337 12.88 1.15 -0.71
N GLY A 338 13.69 0.26 -0.13
CA GLY A 338 13.37 -1.17 -0.06
C GLY A 338 13.76 -1.93 -1.33
N ARG A 339 12.78 -2.56 -1.98
CA ARG A 339 12.99 -3.28 -3.26
C ARG A 339 13.20 -2.28 -4.39
N THR A 340 14.09 -2.58 -5.33
CA THR A 340 14.17 -1.80 -6.56
C THR A 340 13.01 -2.16 -7.49
N ILE A 341 12.71 -1.29 -8.44
CA ILE A 341 11.66 -1.54 -9.44
C ILE A 341 12.01 -2.78 -10.26
N GLU A 342 13.25 -2.88 -10.74
CA GLU A 342 13.71 -3.99 -11.56
C GLU A 342 13.56 -5.34 -10.85
N GLU A 343 13.79 -5.39 -9.53
CA GLU A 343 13.66 -6.60 -8.71
C GLU A 343 12.23 -7.18 -8.69
N VAL A 344 11.22 -6.35 -8.93
CA VAL A 344 9.80 -6.72 -8.79
C VAL A 344 9.00 -6.52 -10.08
N GLN A 345 9.63 -6.01 -11.14
CA GLN A 345 8.98 -5.65 -12.38
C GLN A 345 8.57 -6.89 -13.19
N TYR A 346 7.31 -6.94 -13.61
CA TYR A 346 6.80 -7.92 -14.56
C TYR A 346 5.51 -7.42 -15.21
N ASN A 347 5.10 -8.01 -16.34
CA ASN A 347 3.87 -7.60 -17.03
C ASN A 347 2.69 -8.49 -16.59
N PRO A 348 1.75 -7.98 -15.75
CA PRO A 348 0.59 -8.74 -15.30
C PRO A 348 -0.41 -9.08 -16.41
N GLU A 349 -0.44 -8.33 -17.51
CA GLU A 349 -1.33 -8.59 -18.65
C GLU A 349 -0.91 -9.82 -19.47
N LYS A 350 0.34 -10.29 -19.31
CA LYS A 350 0.88 -11.48 -20.00
C LYS A 350 0.75 -12.78 -19.20
N ILE A 351 0.15 -12.70 -18.01
CA ILE A 351 -0.15 -13.84 -17.11
C ILE A 351 -1.66 -14.10 -17.16
#